data_AF-A0A3D6BS14-F1
#
_entry.id   AF-A0A3D6BS14-F1
#
_cell.length_a   1.000
_cell.length_b   1.000
_cell.length_c   1.000
_cell.angle_alpha   90.00
_cell.angle_beta   90.00
_cell.angle_gamma   90.00
#
_symmetry.space_group_name_H-M   'P 1'
#
loop_
_entity.id
_entity.type
_entity.pdbx_description
1 polymer ?
#
loop_
_entity_poly.entity_id
_entity_poly.type
_entity_poly.pdbx_seq_one_letter_code
_entity_poly.pdbx_strand_id
1 'polypeptide(L)'
;MSEENKNFEDGTYENGPKYSNEVLKDGKTLAIIAHMTIIGWVIAFVMNNNAKNAYASFYIRQSLGIMLGILIFSFVPVIGWIVNVGFFILWIISLIGSLSGELRHIPFLGNQFQEWFHSF
;
A
#
# COMPACT_ATOMS: atom_id res chain seq x y z
N MET A 1 28.43 -37.85 -17.44
CA MET A 1 27.11 -37.20 -17.26
C MET A 1 26.78 -37.10 -15.76
N SER A 2 27.58 -36.37 -14.99
CA SER A 2 27.42 -36.31 -13.51
C SER A 2 28.08 -35.11 -12.81
N GLU A 3 28.77 -34.20 -13.52
CA GLU A 3 29.43 -33.04 -12.89
C GLU A 3 28.70 -31.71 -13.13
N GLU A 4 27.86 -31.63 -14.18
CA GLU A 4 27.14 -30.40 -14.52
C GLU A 4 25.96 -30.10 -13.58
N ASN A 5 25.40 -31.14 -12.93
CA ASN A 5 24.22 -31.00 -12.07
C ASN A 5 24.56 -30.73 -10.58
N LYS A 6 25.85 -30.62 -10.22
CA LYS A 6 26.27 -30.27 -8.85
C LYS A 6 26.55 -28.78 -8.66
N ASN A 7 26.68 -28.01 -9.75
CA ASN A 7 26.92 -26.56 -9.69
C ASN A 7 25.63 -25.72 -9.77
N PHE A 8 24.46 -26.35 -9.89
CA PHE A 8 23.17 -25.65 -9.99
C PHE A 8 22.40 -25.56 -8.67
N GLU A 9 22.85 -26.24 -7.61
CA GLU A 9 22.12 -26.30 -6.33
C GLU A 9 22.84 -25.63 -5.13
N ASP A 10 24.07 -25.14 -5.28
CA ASP A 10 24.88 -24.64 -4.15
C ASP A 10 25.29 -23.16 -4.30
N GLY A 11 24.37 -22.22 -4.07
CA GLY A 11 24.78 -20.83 -3.91
C GLY A 11 23.71 -19.73 -3.92
N THR A 12 22.43 -20.05 -4.13
CA THR A 12 21.41 -19.00 -4.39
C THR A 12 20.25 -18.94 -3.40
N TYR A 13 20.18 -19.82 -2.39
CA TYR A 13 19.06 -19.84 -1.43
C TYR A 13 19.41 -19.33 -0.02
N GLU A 14 20.69 -19.25 0.34
CA GLU A 14 21.10 -18.72 1.66
C GLU A 14 21.09 -17.18 1.70
N ASN A 15 21.09 -16.54 0.52
CA ASN A 15 20.97 -15.10 0.35
C ASN A 15 19.79 -14.79 -0.59
N GLY A 16 18.55 -15.01 -0.13
CA GLY A 16 17.40 -14.36 -0.77
C GLY A 16 17.71 -12.86 -0.93
N PRO A 17 17.38 -12.22 -2.08
CA PRO A 17 18.01 -10.98 -2.49
C PRO A 17 17.89 -9.94 -1.38
N LYS A 18 19.02 -9.52 -0.80
CA LYS A 18 19.09 -8.45 0.22
C LYS A 18 18.31 -7.20 -0.23
N TYR A 19 18.27 -6.99 -1.54
CA TYR A 19 17.49 -5.99 -2.24
C TYR A 19 15.98 -6.07 -1.97
N SER A 20 15.36 -7.25 -1.95
CA SER A 20 13.93 -7.37 -1.65
C SER A 20 13.66 -6.93 -0.22
N ASN A 21 14.41 -7.43 0.76
CA ASN A 21 14.23 -7.08 2.17
C ASN A 21 14.43 -5.57 2.46
N GLU A 22 15.28 -4.89 1.70
CA GLU A 22 15.48 -3.45 1.81
C GLU A 22 14.35 -2.65 1.14
N VAL A 23 13.93 -3.04 -0.06
CA VAL A 23 12.75 -2.47 -0.76
C VAL A 23 11.48 -2.63 0.09
N LEU A 24 11.37 -3.77 0.77
CA LEU A 24 10.28 -4.11 1.67
C LEU A 24 10.32 -3.32 3.00
N LYS A 25 11.44 -2.65 3.32
CA LYS A 25 11.58 -1.70 4.43
C LYS A 25 11.47 -0.25 3.95
N ASP A 26 11.49 0.00 2.64
CA ASP A 26 11.30 1.34 2.09
C ASP A 26 9.83 1.75 2.24
N GLY A 27 9.61 2.75 3.08
CA GLY A 27 8.28 3.29 3.34
C GLY A 27 7.60 3.82 2.06
N LYS A 28 8.39 4.30 1.09
CA LYS A 28 7.85 4.78 -0.18
C LYS A 28 7.30 3.63 -1.02
N THR A 29 8.04 2.52 -1.10
CA THR A 29 7.57 1.32 -1.80
C THR A 29 6.31 0.75 -1.13
N LEU A 30 6.30 0.63 0.20
CA LEU A 30 5.12 0.15 0.92
C LEU A 30 3.90 1.05 0.70
N ALA A 31 4.10 2.37 0.69
CA ALA A 31 3.03 3.32 0.38
C ALA A 31 2.45 3.12 -1.02
N ILE A 32 3.27 2.86 -2.03
CA ILE A 32 2.79 2.58 -3.40
C ILE A 32 2.07 1.23 -3.46
N ILE A 33 2.66 0.19 -2.87
CA ILE A 33 2.07 -1.17 -2.81
C ILE A 33 0.67 -1.13 -2.16
N ALA A 34 0.48 -0.27 -1.14
CA ALA A 34 -0.80 -0.10 -0.46
C ALA A 34 -1.95 0.39 -1.35
N HIS A 35 -1.65 0.95 -2.53
CA HIS A 35 -2.66 1.44 -3.47
C HIS A 35 -2.99 0.44 -4.58
N MET A 36 -2.16 -0.59 -4.80
CA MET A 36 -2.25 -1.42 -6.01
C MET A 36 -3.49 -2.33 -6.05
N THR A 37 -3.71 -3.10 -4.99
CA THR A 37 -4.84 -4.02 -4.85
C THR A 37 -5.14 -4.22 -3.37
N ILE A 38 -6.28 -4.84 -3.04
CA ILE A 38 -6.57 -5.28 -1.66
C ILE A 38 -5.43 -6.15 -1.12
N ILE A 39 -4.89 -7.04 -1.96
CA ILE A 39 -3.75 -7.91 -1.58
C ILE A 39 -2.50 -7.05 -1.31
N GLY A 40 -2.21 -6.08 -2.18
CA GLY A 40 -1.11 -5.13 -1.98
C GLY A 40 -1.27 -4.33 -0.68
N TRP A 41 -2.49 -3.88 -0.38
CA TRP A 41 -2.80 -3.20 0.88
C TRP A 41 -2.50 -4.08 2.11
N VAL A 42 -2.94 -5.33 2.12
CA VAL A 42 -2.66 -6.27 3.22
C VAL A 42 -1.15 -6.50 3.38
N ILE A 43 -0.44 -6.70 2.27
CA ILE A 43 1.03 -6.87 2.28
C ILE A 43 1.68 -5.63 2.90
N ALA A 44 1.34 -4.43 2.42
CA ALA A 44 1.90 -3.19 2.92
C ALA A 44 1.65 -3.01 4.43
N PHE A 45 0.43 -3.34 4.89
CA PHE A 45 0.06 -3.30 6.31
C PHE A 45 0.92 -4.24 7.17
N VAL A 46 0.98 -5.54 6.82
CA VAL A 46 1.72 -6.55 7.60
C VAL A 46 3.21 -6.20 7.66
N MET A 47 3.76 -5.72 6.55
CA MET A 47 5.15 -5.35 6.45
C MET A 47 5.50 -4.09 7.25
N ASN A 48 4.63 -3.09 7.15
CA ASN A 48 4.82 -1.85 7.89
C ASN A 48 4.61 -2.03 9.40
N ASN A 49 3.86 -3.04 9.85
CA ASN A 49 3.76 -3.36 11.27
C ASN A 49 5.11 -3.73 11.90
N ASN A 50 6.02 -4.33 11.11
CA ASN A 50 7.39 -4.63 11.54
C ASN A 50 8.32 -3.42 11.38
N ALA A 51 8.26 -2.71 10.24
CA ALA A 51 9.15 -1.59 9.94
C ALA A 51 8.77 -0.29 10.67
N LYS A 52 7.50 -0.13 11.06
CA LYS A 52 6.90 1.03 11.73
C LYS A 52 7.19 2.36 11.04
N ASN A 53 7.16 2.37 9.71
CA ASN A 53 7.45 3.56 8.93
C ASN A 53 6.22 4.49 8.90
N ALA A 54 6.37 5.72 9.41
CA ALA A 54 5.27 6.68 9.51
C ALA A 54 4.68 7.07 8.14
N TYR A 55 5.52 7.15 7.10
CA TYR A 55 5.10 7.45 5.73
C TYR A 55 4.23 6.34 5.15
N ALA A 56 4.67 5.08 5.30
CA ALA A 56 3.88 3.94 4.89
C ALA A 56 2.58 3.85 5.69
N SER A 57 2.61 4.02 7.02
CA SER A 57 1.42 4.02 7.88
C SER A 57 0.38 5.03 7.39
N PHE A 58 0.82 6.24 7.06
CA PHE A 58 -0.05 7.30 6.57
C PHE A 58 -0.81 6.88 5.31
N TYR A 59 -0.09 6.40 4.30
CA TYR A 59 -0.67 6.00 3.02
C TYR A 59 -1.47 4.70 3.10
N ILE A 60 -1.10 3.76 3.98
CA ILE A 60 -1.88 2.55 4.26
C ILE A 60 -3.26 2.92 4.84
N ARG A 61 -3.30 3.82 5.82
CA ARG A 61 -4.56 4.31 6.42
C ARG A 61 -5.41 5.09 5.42
N GLN A 62 -4.77 5.94 4.62
CA GLN A 62 -5.46 6.73 3.60
C GLN A 62 -6.06 5.84 2.50
N SER A 63 -5.29 4.88 2.00
CA SER A 63 -5.76 3.89 1.00
C SER A 63 -6.91 3.04 1.56
N LEU A 64 -6.83 2.62 2.83
CA LEU A 64 -7.92 1.89 3.50
C LEU A 64 -9.22 2.71 3.54
N GLY A 65 -9.14 3.97 3.99
CA GLY A 65 -10.32 4.84 4.09
C GLY A 65 -11.01 5.06 2.74
N ILE A 66 -10.21 5.26 1.68
CA ILE A 66 -10.74 5.40 0.32
C ILE A 66 -11.41 4.10 -0.14
N MET A 67 -10.76 2.96 0.08
CA MET A 67 -11.29 1.65 -0.33
C MET A 67 -12.60 1.30 0.38
N LEU A 68 -12.69 1.59 1.69
CA LEU A 68 -13.92 1.42 2.46
C LEU A 68 -15.02 2.38 2.00
N GLY A 69 -14.68 3.63 1.68
CA GLY A 69 -15.61 4.58 1.06
C GLY A 69 -16.21 4.02 -0.23
N ILE A 70 -15.35 3.55 -1.15
CA ILE A 70 -15.79 2.94 -2.40
C ILE A 70 -16.71 1.74 -2.13
N LEU A 71 -16.34 0.87 -1.20
CA LEU A 71 -17.13 -0.31 -0.86
C LEU A 71 -18.52 0.06 -0.34
N ILE A 72 -18.62 1.01 0.60
CA ILE A 72 -19.89 1.43 1.21
C ILE A 72 -20.82 2.05 0.16
N PHE A 73 -20.31 2.97 -0.67
CA PHE A 73 -21.12 3.66 -1.66
C PHE A 73 -21.45 2.81 -2.89
N SER A 74 -20.75 1.69 -3.12
CA SER A 74 -21.07 0.76 -4.21
C SER A 74 -22.46 0.11 -4.09
N PHE A 75 -23.00 -0.01 -2.87
CA PHE A 75 -24.33 -0.58 -2.63
C PHE A 75 -25.48 0.41 -2.88
N VAL A 76 -25.20 1.71 -3.07
CA VAL A 76 -26.20 2.74 -3.32
C VAL A 76 -26.26 3.05 -4.82
N PRO A 77 -27.32 2.66 -5.54
CA PRO A 77 -27.40 2.87 -6.99
C PRO A 77 -27.50 4.37 -7.32
N VAL A 78 -26.98 4.73 -8.50
CA VAL A 78 -26.97 6.10 -9.06
C VAL A 78 -26.13 7.09 -8.24
N ILE A 79 -26.57 7.48 -7.04
CA ILE A 79 -25.87 8.47 -6.20
C ILE A 79 -24.54 7.92 -5.71
N GLY A 80 -24.52 6.68 -5.21
CA GLY A 80 -23.29 6.06 -4.72
C GLY A 80 -22.25 5.88 -5.82
N TRP A 81 -22.69 5.62 -7.05
CA TRP A 81 -21.79 5.51 -8.21
C TRP A 81 -21.15 6.86 -8.56
N ILE A 82 -21.89 7.97 -8.49
CA ILE A 82 -21.34 9.31 -8.68
C ILE A 82 -20.32 9.63 -7.57
N VAL A 83 -20.65 9.29 -6.32
CA VAL A 83 -19.75 9.48 -5.17
C VAL A 83 -18.47 8.64 -5.34
N ASN A 84 -18.57 7.41 -5.85
CA ASN A 84 -17.43 6.56 -6.14
C ASN A 84 -16.44 7.16 -7.15
N VAL A 85 -16.92 7.96 -8.11
CA VAL A 85 -16.02 8.72 -9.00
C VAL A 85 -15.17 9.71 -8.19
N GLY A 86 -15.76 10.37 -7.19
CA GLY A 86 -15.04 11.24 -6.26
C GLY A 86 -13.96 10.47 -5.47
N PHE A 87 -14.32 9.31 -4.92
CA PHE A 87 -13.34 8.46 -4.23
C PHE A 87 -12.22 7.96 -5.15
N PHE A 88 -12.53 7.67 -6.41
CA PHE A 88 -11.52 7.29 -7.40
C PHE A 88 -10.54 8.44 -7.68
N ILE A 89 -11.02 9.69 -7.75
CA ILE A 89 -10.15 10.87 -7.85
C ILE A 89 -9.27 11.01 -6.60
N LEU A 90 -9.83 10.84 -5.40
CA LEU A 90 -9.06 10.86 -4.15
C LEU A 90 -8.00 9.76 -4.12
N TRP A 91 -8.29 8.57 -4.64
CA TRP A 91 -7.32 7.48 -4.80
C TRP A 91 -6.15 7.89 -5.68
N ILE A 92 -6.40 8.53 -6.83
CA ILE A 92 -5.33 9.04 -7.72
C ILE A 92 -4.48 10.09 -7.00
N ILE A 93 -5.09 11.04 -6.29
CA ILE A 93 -4.36 12.08 -5.53
C ILE A 93 -3.48 11.44 -4.45
N SER A 94 -4.00 10.45 -3.73
CA SER A 94 -3.28 9.67 -2.72
C SER A 94 -2.09 8.93 -3.34
N LEU A 95 -2.30 8.27 -4.48
CA LEU A 95 -1.24 7.56 -5.21
C LEU A 95 -0.14 8.52 -5.67
N ILE A 96 -0.48 9.66 -6.27
CA ILE A 96 0.48 10.69 -6.68
C ILE A 96 1.26 11.22 -5.46
N GLY A 97 0.57 11.45 -4.34
CA GLY A 97 1.20 11.79 -3.08
C GLY A 97 2.25 10.76 -2.65
N SER A 98 1.90 9.47 -2.70
CA SER A 98 2.81 8.38 -2.33
C SER A 98 4.09 8.33 -3.20
N LEU A 99 4.03 8.82 -4.44
CA LEU A 99 5.17 8.94 -5.35
C LEU A 99 6.05 10.16 -5.06
N SER A 100 5.49 11.21 -4.45
CA SER A 100 6.21 12.47 -4.16
C SER A 100 7.21 12.33 -3.01
N GLY A 101 6.97 11.42 -2.06
CA GLY A 101 7.79 11.30 -0.85
C GLY A 101 7.37 12.24 0.28
N GLU A 102 6.32 13.03 0.08
CA GLU A 102 5.75 13.93 1.09
C GLU A 102 4.43 13.40 1.63
N LEU A 103 4.11 13.70 2.90
CA LEU A 103 2.84 13.33 3.52
C LEU A 103 1.71 14.24 3.01
N ARG A 104 1.13 13.88 1.87
CA ARG A 104 0.05 14.64 1.26
C ARG A 104 -1.31 14.13 1.72
N HIS A 105 -2.01 14.95 2.50
CA HIS A 105 -3.39 14.67 2.87
C HIS A 105 -4.31 14.86 1.67
N ILE A 106 -5.19 13.88 1.42
CA ILE A 106 -6.28 14.09 0.48
C ILE A 106 -7.22 15.19 1.03
N PRO A 107 -7.76 16.04 0.15
CA PRO A 107 -8.66 17.11 0.56
C PRO A 107 -9.92 16.53 1.22
N PHE A 108 -10.45 17.24 2.21
CA PHE A 108 -11.67 16.93 2.99
C PHE A 108 -11.61 15.69 3.91
N LEU A 109 -11.00 14.59 3.49
CA LEU A 109 -11.05 13.30 4.22
C LEU A 109 -9.70 12.84 4.78
N GLY A 110 -8.60 13.55 4.47
CA GLY A 110 -7.25 13.13 4.85
C GLY A 110 -7.07 12.99 6.36
N ASN A 111 -7.47 14.00 7.13
CA ASN A 111 -7.35 13.98 8.60
C ASN A 111 -8.25 12.90 9.22
N GLN A 112 -9.43 12.70 8.64
CA GLN A 112 -10.47 11.83 9.21
C GLN A 112 -10.04 10.38 9.11
N PHE A 113 -9.41 10.00 7.99
CA PHE A 113 -8.80 8.69 7.85
C PHE A 113 -7.62 8.48 8.80
N GLN A 114 -6.82 9.51 9.07
CA GLN A 114 -5.74 9.38 10.06
C GLN A 114 -6.28 9.19 11.48
N GLU A 115 -7.37 9.87 11.85
CA GLU A 115 -8.01 9.73 13.16
C GLU A 115 -8.72 8.38 13.32
N TRP A 116 -9.56 7.99 12.35
CA TRP A 116 -10.33 6.74 12.40
C TRP A 116 -9.45 5.50 12.39
N PHE A 117 -8.31 5.57 11.70
CA PHE A 117 -7.40 4.44 11.55
C PHE A 117 -6.10 4.64 12.33
N HIS A 118 -6.05 5.53 13.33
CA HIS A 118 -4.81 5.82 14.07
C HIS A 118 -4.27 4.60 14.84
N SER A 119 -5.15 3.67 15.20
CA SER A 119 -4.85 2.44 15.94
C SER A 119 -4.30 1.30 15.08
N PHE A 120 -4.36 1.45 13.75
CA PHE A 120 -3.81 0.50 12.78
C PHE A 120 -2.44 0.98 12.29
#